data_AF-A0A4V1Q1Y8-F1
#
_entry.id   AF-A0A4V1Q1Y8-F1
#
_cell.length_a   1.000
_cell.length_b   1.000
_cell.length_c   1.000
_cell.angle_alpha   90.00
_cell.angle_beta   90.00
_cell.angle_gamma   90.00
#
_symmetry.space_group_name_H-M   'P 1'
#
loop_
_entity.id
_entity.type
_entity.pdbx_description
1 polymer ?
#
loop_
_entity_poly.entity_id
_entity_poly.type
_entity_poly.pdbx_seq_one_letter_code
_entity_poly.pdbx_strand_id
1 'polypeptide(L)'
;MSLSIVSGIFRLTGGNAVRIPSKSGAGTRSNSFMMYNTTLQCKLGQHIPASLRVYQDPKSEISLVFQDGTVVFLIAKFSSPSPTNTAAPNTALLDSIYISPFPGNPLDPSYSLNVPQFRNPVFFAVGNVTSPAQPLPDGQSRLFEISIPDYVRDQVQPSSLQCVLDRRPRWANTPSPHPASCVGLIGLCHSLSPAGQICVTLDHIALNARPHDGFSQPVNIPTGAAPSNKTFSAVVPLDTAAPVDLTAAFGPSSPVNNLSTSILPPTGPVPPTPPPAKKARKTPTKTTAPKTATPKRSARKSAAVVKKPASSGSVVDVVEDDT
;
A
#
# COMPACT_ATOMS: atom_id res chain seq x y z
N MET A 1 -6.21 -0.23 -19.44
CA MET A 1 -5.14 0.47 -18.71
C MET A 1 -5.49 0.42 -17.24
N SER A 2 -4.53 0.13 -16.38
CA SER A 2 -4.73 0.02 -14.94
C SER A 2 -3.52 0.58 -14.23
N LEU A 3 -3.77 1.18 -13.07
CA LEU A 3 -2.77 1.83 -12.25
C LEU A 3 -3.23 1.74 -10.80
N SER A 4 -2.34 1.39 -9.89
CA SER A 4 -2.63 1.48 -8.45
C SER A 4 -1.44 2.06 -7.71
N ILE A 5 -1.59 3.31 -7.28
CA ILE A 5 -0.59 4.03 -6.51
C ILE A 5 -1.19 4.38 -5.15
N VAL A 6 -0.38 4.22 -4.12
CA VAL A 6 -0.66 4.73 -2.78
C VAL A 6 0.39 5.78 -2.40
N SER A 7 -0.05 6.86 -1.77
CA SER A 7 0.80 7.93 -1.26
C SER A 7 0.46 8.25 0.19
N GLY A 8 1.44 8.40 1.06
CA GLY A 8 1.19 8.74 2.46
C GLY A 8 2.40 8.61 3.36
N ILE A 9 2.13 8.61 4.67
CA ILE A 9 3.15 8.48 5.70
C ILE A 9 3.09 7.07 6.29
N PHE A 10 4.25 6.40 6.35
CA PHE A 10 4.37 5.01 6.73
C PHE A 10 5.47 4.83 7.76
N ARG A 11 5.24 3.94 8.72
CA ARG A 11 6.28 3.50 9.66
C ARG A 11 6.90 2.20 9.16
N LEU A 12 8.22 2.14 9.11
CA LEU A 12 8.97 0.97 8.66
C LEU A 12 9.47 0.14 9.83
N THR A 13 9.49 -1.18 9.66
CA THR A 13 10.04 -2.14 10.62
C THR A 13 10.60 -3.38 9.90
N GLY A 14 11.50 -4.11 10.55
CA GLY A 14 11.98 -5.41 10.07
C GLY A 14 12.73 -5.33 8.74
N GLY A 15 13.55 -4.28 8.55
CA GLY A 15 14.33 -4.09 7.33
C GLY A 15 15.25 -5.28 7.02
N ASN A 16 15.05 -5.96 5.89
CA ASN A 16 15.88 -7.08 5.45
C ASN A 16 16.38 -6.89 4.01
N ALA A 17 17.68 -7.04 3.81
CA ALA A 17 18.30 -6.94 2.50
C ALA A 17 18.11 -8.24 1.70
N VAL A 18 17.58 -8.11 0.48
CA VAL A 18 17.44 -9.20 -0.47
C VAL A 18 18.32 -8.90 -1.68
N ARG A 19 19.21 -9.84 -1.99
CA ARG A 19 20.06 -9.78 -3.19
C ARG A 19 19.51 -10.73 -4.24
N ILE A 20 19.22 -10.23 -5.42
CA ILE A 20 18.89 -11.07 -6.58
C ILE A 20 20.21 -11.46 -7.24
N PRO A 21 20.58 -12.75 -7.24
CA PRO A 21 21.76 -13.19 -7.96
C PRO A 21 21.59 -12.87 -9.46
N SER A 22 22.61 -12.25 -10.06
CA SER A 22 22.63 -12.04 -11.50
C SER A 22 22.65 -13.40 -12.21
N LYS A 23 21.79 -13.58 -13.21
CA LYS A 23 21.78 -14.76 -14.09
C LYS A 23 22.87 -14.73 -15.16
N SER A 24 23.47 -13.57 -15.40
CA SER A 24 24.49 -13.34 -16.43
C SER A 24 25.88 -13.34 -15.79
N GLY A 25 26.83 -13.98 -16.48
CA GLY A 25 28.22 -14.21 -16.07
C GLY A 25 29.00 -12.95 -15.65
N ALA A 26 30.23 -13.21 -15.20
CA ALA A 26 31.14 -12.28 -14.52
C ALA A 26 31.02 -10.81 -14.99
N GLY A 27 30.51 -9.94 -14.11
CA GLY A 27 30.44 -8.49 -14.32
C GLY A 27 29.02 -7.90 -14.35
N THR A 28 27.97 -8.71 -14.42
CA THR A 28 26.59 -8.19 -14.42
C THR A 28 26.14 -7.80 -13.00
N ARG A 29 25.73 -6.54 -12.82
CA ARG A 29 25.30 -5.99 -11.52
C ARG A 29 24.13 -6.80 -10.94
N SER A 30 24.26 -7.23 -9.69
CA SER A 30 23.16 -7.82 -8.93
C SER A 30 22.18 -6.71 -8.52
N ASN A 31 20.90 -6.90 -8.78
CA ASN A 31 19.86 -6.03 -8.21
C ASN A 31 19.66 -6.40 -6.74
N SER A 32 19.71 -5.42 -5.84
CA SER A 32 19.35 -5.60 -4.44
C SER A 32 18.20 -4.68 -4.05
N PHE A 33 17.42 -5.13 -3.09
CA PHE A 33 16.34 -4.33 -2.52
C PHE A 33 16.20 -4.64 -1.03
N MET A 34 15.67 -3.67 -0.30
CA MET A 34 15.28 -3.82 1.10
C MET A 34 13.80 -4.17 1.18
N MET A 35 13.48 -5.11 2.06
CA MET A 35 12.12 -5.48 2.43
C MET A 35 11.81 -4.91 3.81
N TYR A 36 10.69 -4.21 3.93
CA TYR A 36 10.18 -3.69 5.21
C TYR A 36 8.75 -4.16 5.44
N ASN A 37 8.40 -4.31 6.71
CA ASN A 37 7.02 -4.41 7.15
C ASN A 37 6.48 -3.02 7.49
N THR A 38 5.25 -2.75 7.07
CA THR A 38 4.54 -1.51 7.37
C THR A 38 3.05 -1.77 7.48
N THR A 39 2.25 -0.72 7.69
CA THR A 39 0.79 -0.82 7.78
C THR A 39 0.12 0.32 7.04
N LEU A 40 -0.96 0.04 6.32
CA LEU A 40 -1.88 1.07 5.84
C LEU A 40 -2.87 1.39 6.95
N GLN A 41 -2.89 2.64 7.40
CA GLN A 41 -3.83 3.11 8.42
C GLN A 41 -5.10 3.64 7.75
N CYS A 42 -6.23 3.03 8.07
CA CYS A 42 -7.52 3.43 7.55
C CYS A 42 -8.27 4.36 8.51
N LYS A 43 -9.22 5.13 7.99
CA LYS A 43 -9.91 6.20 8.71
C LYS A 43 -10.61 5.72 9.99
N LEU A 44 -11.16 4.50 9.97
CA LEU A 44 -11.81 3.89 11.14
C LEU A 44 -10.83 3.26 12.15
N GLY A 45 -9.54 3.57 12.08
CA GLY A 45 -8.51 3.06 12.99
C GLY A 45 -8.09 1.61 12.72
N GLN A 46 -8.60 0.99 11.66
CA GLN A 46 -8.12 -0.32 11.21
C GLN A 46 -6.74 -0.18 10.57
N HIS A 47 -5.89 -1.19 10.80
CA HIS A 47 -4.54 -1.27 10.24
C HIS A 47 -4.45 -2.50 9.34
N ILE A 48 -3.97 -2.30 8.12
CA ILE A 48 -3.80 -3.38 7.14
C ILE A 48 -2.30 -3.66 7.03
N PRO A 49 -1.84 -4.88 7.36
CA PRO A 49 -0.45 -5.27 7.18
C PRO A 49 -0.01 -5.06 5.73
N ALA A 50 1.19 -4.52 5.54
CA ALA A 50 1.76 -4.29 4.23
C ALA A 50 3.25 -4.65 4.18
N SER A 51 3.68 -5.21 3.06
CA SER A 51 5.09 -5.49 2.78
C SER A 51 5.62 -4.52 1.74
N LEU A 52 6.64 -3.75 2.09
CA LEU A 52 7.25 -2.74 1.23
C LEU A 52 8.59 -3.22 0.67
N ARG A 53 8.79 -3.03 -0.63
CA ARG A 53 10.08 -3.20 -1.30
C ARG A 53 10.63 -1.85 -1.70
N VAL A 54 11.90 -1.64 -1.36
CA VAL A 54 12.65 -0.44 -1.69
C VAL A 54 13.90 -0.88 -2.44
N TYR A 55 13.99 -0.54 -3.72
CA TYR A 55 15.18 -0.82 -4.51
C TYR A 55 16.35 0.03 -4.02
N GLN A 56 17.52 -0.59 -3.96
CA GLN A 56 18.77 0.13 -3.68
C GLN A 56 19.37 0.59 -5.00
N ASP A 57 19.88 1.82 -5.06
CA ASP A 57 20.66 2.27 -6.20
C ASP A 57 22.01 1.52 -6.19
N PRO A 58 22.33 0.70 -7.22
CA PRO A 58 23.60 -0.02 -7.28
C PRO A 58 24.83 0.88 -7.27
N LYS A 59 24.67 2.17 -7.60
CA LYS A 59 25.74 3.16 -7.59
C LYS A 59 25.88 3.89 -6.25
N SER A 60 24.87 3.80 -5.39
CA SER A 60 24.95 4.43 -4.08
C SER A 60 25.87 3.62 -3.17
N GLU A 61 26.94 4.24 -2.68
CA GLU A 61 27.80 3.66 -1.65
C GLU A 61 27.04 3.54 -0.31
N ILE A 62 26.03 4.38 -0.13
CA ILE A 62 25.18 4.42 1.06
C ILE A 62 24.05 3.42 0.88
N SER A 63 24.21 2.23 1.48
CA SER A 63 23.11 1.28 1.66
C SER A 63 22.01 1.94 2.49
N LEU A 64 20.91 2.32 1.84
CA LEU A 64 19.70 2.87 2.46
C LEU A 64 19.00 1.79 3.31
N VAL A 65 19.54 1.56 4.51
CA VAL A 65 18.91 0.73 5.55
C VAL A 65 18.29 1.69 6.55
N PHE A 66 16.97 1.82 6.50
CA PHE A 66 16.22 2.57 7.49
C PHE A 66 16.15 1.75 8.78
N GLN A 67 16.33 2.42 9.91
CA GLN A 67 16.17 1.79 11.21
C GLN A 67 14.71 1.48 11.50
N ASP A 68 14.47 0.50 12.38
CA ASP A 68 13.11 0.19 12.81
C ASP A 68 12.46 1.39 13.51
N GLY A 69 11.20 1.62 13.16
CA GLY A 69 10.43 2.76 13.63
C GLY A 69 10.61 4.02 12.78
N THR A 70 11.49 4.02 11.78
CA THR A 70 11.64 5.15 10.83
C THR A 70 10.30 5.46 10.18
N VAL A 71 9.93 6.74 10.16
CA VAL A 71 8.73 7.19 9.48
C VAL A 71 9.15 7.81 8.15
N VAL A 72 8.45 7.44 7.08
CA VAL A 72 8.76 7.87 5.72
C VAL A 72 7.53 8.45 5.04
N PHE A 73 7.74 9.44 4.19
CA PHE A 73 6.80 9.74 3.12
C PHE A 73 7.06 8.77 1.96
N LEU A 74 6.01 8.12 1.46
CA LEU A 74 6.10 7.06 0.47
C LEU A 74 5.10 7.32 -0.65
N ILE A 75 5.56 7.14 -1.88
CA ILE A 75 4.72 6.89 -3.07
C ILE A 75 5.10 5.51 -3.57
N ALA A 76 4.14 4.60 -3.63
CA ALA A 76 4.38 3.21 -4.00
C ALA A 76 3.30 2.70 -4.94
N LYS A 77 3.67 1.77 -5.82
CA LYS A 77 2.68 0.88 -6.43
C LYS A 77 2.06 0.01 -5.36
N PHE A 78 0.78 -0.29 -5.51
CA PHE A 78 -0.01 -0.99 -4.53
C PHE A 78 -0.68 -2.22 -5.13
N SER A 79 -0.65 -3.31 -4.37
CA SER A 79 -1.52 -4.47 -4.60
C SER A 79 -2.35 -4.73 -3.37
N SER A 80 -3.66 -4.93 -3.55
CA SER A 80 -4.56 -5.23 -2.43
C SER A 80 -4.20 -6.55 -1.75
N PRO A 81 -4.46 -6.67 -0.43
CA PRO A 81 -4.39 -7.95 0.25
C PRO A 81 -5.21 -8.99 -0.50
N SER A 82 -4.63 -10.17 -0.72
CA SER A 82 -5.35 -11.31 -1.29
C SER A 82 -5.26 -12.50 -0.34
N PRO A 83 -6.37 -13.16 0.00
CA PRO A 83 -6.33 -14.40 0.77
C PRO A 83 -5.69 -15.55 -0.04
N THR A 84 -5.64 -15.45 -1.36
CA THR A 84 -5.03 -16.47 -2.23
C THR A 84 -3.52 -16.35 -2.34
N ASN A 85 -2.93 -15.25 -1.85
CA ASN A 85 -1.48 -15.09 -1.84
C ASN A 85 -0.88 -15.93 -0.71
N THR A 86 -0.35 -17.10 -1.07
CA THR A 86 0.23 -18.06 -0.12
C THR A 86 1.48 -17.53 0.58
N ALA A 87 2.22 -16.60 -0.04
CA ALA A 87 3.45 -16.05 0.54
C ALA A 87 3.17 -15.03 1.65
N ALA A 88 2.07 -14.29 1.55
CA ALA A 88 1.69 -13.24 2.50
C ALA A 88 0.17 -13.05 2.52
N PRO A 89 -0.58 -13.99 3.13
CA PRO A 89 -2.04 -13.89 3.15
C PRO A 89 -2.45 -12.62 3.90
N ASN A 90 -3.46 -11.93 3.38
CA ASN A 90 -4.01 -10.71 3.98
C ASN A 90 -2.98 -9.56 4.17
N THR A 91 -1.89 -9.57 3.41
CA THR A 91 -0.87 -8.52 3.41
C THR A 91 -0.91 -7.76 2.09
N ALA A 92 -1.01 -6.43 2.15
CA ALA A 92 -0.87 -5.57 0.96
C ALA A 92 0.58 -5.59 0.47
N LEU A 93 0.79 -5.58 -0.85
CA LEU A 93 2.15 -5.48 -1.41
C LEU A 93 2.39 -4.06 -1.89
N LEU A 94 3.50 -3.48 -1.45
CA LEU A 94 3.95 -2.15 -1.86
C LEU A 94 5.29 -2.26 -2.59
N ASP A 95 5.43 -1.53 -3.69
CA ASP A 95 6.67 -1.40 -4.44
C ASP A 95 7.02 0.08 -4.58
N SER A 96 8.09 0.52 -3.92
CA SER A 96 8.43 1.93 -3.77
C SER A 96 8.75 2.57 -5.12
N ILE A 97 8.11 3.69 -5.41
CA ILE A 97 8.44 4.60 -6.51
C ILE A 97 9.31 5.74 -5.98
N TYR A 98 8.89 6.32 -4.85
CA TYR A 98 9.59 7.39 -4.16
C TYR A 98 9.46 7.18 -2.64
N ILE A 99 10.56 7.37 -1.93
CA ILE A 99 10.61 7.24 -0.47
C ILE A 99 11.53 8.33 0.09
N SER A 100 11.07 8.99 1.15
CA SER A 100 11.84 10.01 1.85
C SER A 100 11.63 9.87 3.36
N PRO A 101 12.68 9.55 4.14
CA PRO A 101 12.55 9.48 5.60
C PRO A 101 12.39 10.87 6.20
N PHE A 102 11.54 10.97 7.23
CA PHE A 102 11.49 12.19 8.04
C PHE A 102 12.76 12.29 8.90
N PRO A 103 13.35 13.50 9.03
CA PRO A 103 14.58 13.70 9.79
C PRO A 103 14.37 13.43 11.28
N GLY A 104 15.45 13.03 11.97
CA GLY A 104 15.45 12.75 13.41
C GLY A 104 15.88 11.32 13.72
N ASN A 105 15.89 10.98 15.01
CA ASN A 105 16.23 9.64 15.50
C ASN A 105 14.95 8.82 15.75
N PRO A 106 14.70 7.72 15.00
CA PRO A 106 13.51 6.89 15.20
C PRO A 106 13.38 6.23 16.58
N LEU A 107 14.49 6.16 17.33
CA LEU A 107 14.52 5.60 18.69
C LEU A 107 14.11 6.62 19.76
N ASP A 108 14.04 7.91 19.42
CA ASP A 108 13.59 8.96 20.34
C ASP A 108 12.06 8.86 20.52
N PRO A 109 11.53 8.78 21.77
CA PRO A 109 10.10 8.78 22.03
C PRO A 109 9.36 9.99 21.43
N SER A 110 10.04 11.12 21.27
CA SER A 110 9.49 12.35 20.69
C SER A 110 9.53 12.40 19.16
N TYR A 111 10.16 11.44 18.49
CA TYR A 111 10.32 11.41 17.03
C TYR A 111 8.98 11.57 16.30
N SER A 112 7.94 10.89 16.79
CA SER A 112 6.60 10.92 16.18
C SER A 112 5.90 12.28 16.28
N LEU A 113 6.31 13.15 17.21
CA LEU A 113 5.72 14.49 17.39
C LEU A 113 6.16 15.46 16.28
N ASN A 114 7.31 15.20 15.66
CA ASN A 114 7.87 16.04 14.59
C ASN A 114 7.39 15.62 13.19
N VAL A 115 6.67 14.50 13.08
CA VAL A 115 6.14 14.01 11.80
C VAL A 115 4.78 14.67 11.53
N PRO A 116 4.53 15.16 10.30
CA PRO A 116 3.21 15.65 9.92
C PRO A 116 2.11 14.62 10.21
N GLN A 117 1.00 15.07 10.78
CA GLN A 117 -0.14 14.19 11.06
C GLN A 117 -0.95 13.92 9.78
N PHE A 118 -0.43 13.05 8.92
CA PHE A 118 -1.14 12.56 7.74
C PHE A 118 -1.51 11.08 7.94
N ARG A 119 -2.66 10.85 8.58
CA ARG A 119 -3.02 9.51 9.10
C ARG A 119 -3.50 8.53 8.04
N ASN A 120 -4.03 8.99 6.92
CA ASN A 120 -4.68 8.12 5.94
C ASN A 120 -4.00 8.25 4.58
N PRO A 121 -3.48 7.15 4.02
CA PRO A 121 -2.87 7.20 2.71
C PRO A 121 -3.93 7.50 1.64
N VAL A 122 -3.50 8.24 0.63
CA VAL A 122 -4.27 8.57 -0.57
C VAL A 122 -4.02 7.50 -1.63
N PHE A 123 -5.09 7.00 -2.21
CA PHE A 123 -5.07 6.07 -3.32
C PHE A 123 -5.32 6.84 -4.61
N PHE A 124 -4.50 6.54 -5.61
CA PHE A 124 -4.70 6.91 -7.01
C PHE A 124 -4.88 5.61 -7.77
N ALA A 125 -6.06 5.38 -8.33
CA ALA A 125 -6.30 4.13 -9.04
C ALA A 125 -7.00 4.37 -10.37
N VAL A 126 -6.64 3.55 -11.36
CA VAL A 126 -7.36 3.40 -12.62
C VAL A 126 -7.68 1.93 -12.79
N GLY A 127 -8.95 1.61 -12.99
CA GLY A 127 -9.40 0.23 -13.07
C GLY A 127 -10.75 0.10 -13.77
N ASN A 128 -11.22 -1.13 -13.90
CA ASN A 128 -12.52 -1.43 -14.48
C ASN A 128 -13.53 -1.71 -13.38
N VAL A 129 -14.72 -1.13 -13.49
CA VAL A 129 -15.83 -1.39 -12.58
C VAL A 129 -16.32 -2.83 -12.76
N THR A 130 -16.33 -3.61 -11.68
CA THR A 130 -16.72 -5.04 -11.73
C THR A 130 -18.17 -5.28 -11.37
N SER A 131 -18.76 -4.39 -10.57
CA SER A 131 -20.14 -4.53 -10.08
C SER A 131 -20.95 -3.25 -10.29
N PRO A 132 -22.28 -3.34 -10.48
CA PRO A 132 -23.14 -2.17 -10.41
C PRO A 132 -23.04 -1.51 -9.03
N ALA A 133 -23.15 -0.19 -8.98
CA ALA A 133 -23.18 0.52 -7.71
C ALA A 133 -24.41 0.11 -6.89
N GLN A 134 -24.18 -0.27 -5.63
CA GLN A 134 -25.20 -0.63 -4.67
C GLN A 134 -25.40 0.50 -3.66
N PRO A 135 -26.64 0.86 -3.31
CA PRO A 135 -26.90 1.78 -2.22
C PRO A 135 -26.45 1.16 -0.89
N LEU A 136 -25.82 1.96 -0.03
CA LEU A 136 -25.48 1.55 1.33
C LEU A 136 -26.70 1.73 2.26
N PRO A 137 -26.68 1.16 3.50
CA PRO A 137 -27.82 1.23 4.42
C PRO A 137 -28.27 2.64 4.83
N ASP A 138 -27.43 3.65 4.61
CA ASP A 138 -27.77 5.05 4.85
C ASP A 138 -28.69 5.65 3.76
N GLY A 139 -28.94 4.91 2.66
CA GLY A 139 -29.77 5.32 1.53
C GLY A 139 -29.21 6.47 0.71
N GLN A 140 -28.00 6.96 1.02
CA GLN A 140 -27.40 8.15 0.42
C GLN A 140 -26.03 7.85 -0.18
N SER A 141 -25.26 6.99 0.47
CA SER A 141 -23.95 6.56 -0.02
C SER A 141 -24.12 5.40 -0.99
N ARG A 142 -23.18 5.30 -1.95
CA ARG A 142 -23.16 4.23 -2.96
C ARG A 142 -21.81 3.54 -2.96
N LEU A 143 -21.82 2.23 -3.05
CA LEU A 143 -20.65 1.37 -3.10
C LEU A 143 -20.57 0.68 -4.46
N PHE A 144 -19.41 0.70 -5.10
CA PHE A 144 -19.11 -0.12 -6.27
C PHE A 144 -17.71 -0.71 -6.14
N GLU A 145 -17.41 -1.75 -6.90
CA GLU A 145 -16.10 -2.39 -6.88
C GLU A 145 -15.35 -2.13 -8.20
N ILE A 146 -14.03 -1.98 -8.10
CA ILE A 146 -13.14 -1.93 -9.26
C ILE A 146 -12.08 -3.02 -9.19
N SER A 147 -11.72 -3.57 -10.35
CA SER A 147 -10.57 -4.45 -10.55
C SER A 147 -9.41 -3.67 -11.19
N ILE A 148 -8.22 -3.84 -10.60
CA ILE A 148 -6.99 -3.11 -10.92
C ILE A 148 -5.84 -4.12 -11.04
N PRO A 149 -5.63 -4.75 -12.19
CA PRO A 149 -4.42 -5.53 -12.42
C PRO A 149 -3.22 -4.57 -12.60
N ASP A 150 -2.20 -4.62 -11.75
CA ASP A 150 -1.00 -3.77 -11.91
C ASP A 150 0.28 -4.60 -11.73
N TYR A 151 1.39 -4.15 -12.31
CA TYR A 151 2.68 -4.83 -12.21
C TYR A 151 3.38 -4.45 -10.91
N VAL A 152 3.33 -5.34 -9.92
CA VAL A 152 3.81 -5.16 -8.55
C VAL A 152 4.58 -6.41 -8.13
N ARG A 153 5.81 -6.24 -7.63
CA ARG A 153 6.69 -7.37 -7.26
C ARG A 153 7.01 -8.32 -8.42
N ASP A 154 7.39 -7.74 -9.55
CA ASP A 154 7.88 -8.45 -10.74
C ASP A 154 6.84 -9.34 -11.43
N GLN A 155 5.56 -9.18 -11.07
CA GLN A 155 4.43 -9.91 -11.67
C GLN A 155 3.19 -9.01 -11.74
N VAL A 156 2.24 -9.36 -12.61
CA VAL A 156 0.93 -8.71 -12.64
C VAL A 156 0.10 -9.23 -11.47
N GLN A 157 -0.21 -8.33 -10.54
CA GLN A 157 -1.03 -8.62 -9.37
C GLN A 157 -2.46 -8.16 -9.61
N PRO A 158 -3.46 -9.05 -9.51
CA PRO A 158 -4.85 -8.62 -9.47
C PRO A 158 -5.12 -7.91 -8.14
N SER A 159 -5.69 -6.70 -8.21
CA SER A 159 -6.19 -6.00 -7.03
C SER A 159 -7.65 -5.62 -7.19
N SER A 160 -8.34 -5.49 -6.05
CA SER A 160 -9.73 -5.04 -6.00
C SER A 160 -9.92 -3.98 -4.92
N LEU A 161 -10.64 -2.90 -5.23
CA LEU A 161 -11.01 -1.87 -4.26
C LEU A 161 -12.53 -1.69 -4.23
N GLN A 162 -13.06 -1.60 -3.02
CA GLN A 162 -14.43 -1.15 -2.76
C GLN A 162 -14.45 0.37 -2.70
N CYS A 163 -15.15 1.03 -3.62
CA CYS A 163 -15.17 2.47 -3.78
C CYS A 163 -16.49 3.04 -3.28
N VAL A 164 -16.42 3.99 -2.34
CA VAL A 164 -17.59 4.61 -1.71
C VAL A 164 -17.73 6.06 -2.16
N LEU A 165 -18.84 6.35 -2.83
CA LEU A 165 -19.37 7.71 -2.98
C LEU A 165 -20.14 8.02 -1.70
N ASP A 166 -19.60 8.87 -0.84
CA ASP A 166 -20.22 9.18 0.45
C ASP A 166 -21.42 10.12 0.31
N ARG A 167 -22.12 10.36 1.42
CA ARG A 167 -23.30 11.24 1.50
C ARG A 167 -23.04 12.73 1.24
N ARG A 168 -21.84 13.14 0.81
CA ARG A 168 -21.55 14.56 0.57
C ARG A 168 -22.37 15.08 -0.62
N PRO A 169 -22.88 16.32 -0.58
CA PRO A 169 -23.72 16.88 -1.64
C PRO A 169 -23.10 16.81 -3.04
N ARG A 170 -21.77 16.88 -3.15
CA ARG A 170 -21.06 16.76 -4.42
C ARG A 170 -21.34 15.47 -5.18
N TRP A 171 -21.70 14.39 -4.48
CA TRP A 171 -21.97 13.08 -5.08
C TRP A 171 -23.45 12.86 -5.37
N ALA A 172 -24.36 13.71 -4.88
CA ALA A 172 -25.81 13.51 -5.04
C ALA A 172 -26.22 13.39 -6.52
N ASN A 173 -25.61 14.21 -7.37
CA ASN A 173 -25.89 14.25 -8.81
C ASN A 173 -24.84 13.54 -9.67
N THR A 174 -23.83 12.91 -9.06
CA THR A 174 -22.82 12.18 -9.82
C THR A 174 -23.39 10.84 -10.27
N PRO A 175 -23.38 10.50 -11.58
CA PRO A 175 -23.87 9.22 -12.04
C PRO A 175 -23.01 8.08 -11.48
N SER A 176 -23.64 6.97 -11.15
CA SER A 176 -22.92 5.76 -10.75
C SER A 176 -22.13 5.23 -11.96
N PRO A 177 -20.86 4.80 -11.77
CA PRO A 177 -20.12 4.13 -12.83
C PRO A 177 -20.85 2.88 -13.34
N HIS A 178 -20.84 2.68 -14.66
CA HIS A 178 -21.43 1.48 -15.26
C HIS A 178 -20.48 0.28 -15.10
N PRO A 179 -20.96 -0.95 -14.89
CA PRO A 179 -20.13 -2.15 -14.98
C PRO A 179 -19.31 -2.20 -16.27
N ALA A 180 -18.11 -2.73 -16.19
CA ALA A 180 -17.11 -2.78 -17.27
C ALA A 180 -16.61 -1.41 -17.78
N SER A 181 -17.05 -0.28 -17.22
CA SER A 181 -16.46 1.02 -17.52
C SER A 181 -15.08 1.16 -16.86
N CYS A 182 -14.18 1.90 -17.53
CA CYS A 182 -12.88 2.28 -16.97
C CYS A 182 -13.05 3.58 -16.18
N VAL A 183 -12.59 3.61 -14.94
CA VAL A 183 -12.65 4.79 -14.07
C VAL A 183 -11.28 5.12 -13.52
N GLY A 184 -10.99 6.41 -13.38
CA GLY A 184 -9.88 6.91 -12.58
C GLY A 184 -10.41 7.47 -11.26
N LEU A 185 -9.70 7.26 -10.15
CA LEU A 185 -10.15 7.72 -8.84
C LEU A 185 -9.01 8.23 -7.97
N ILE A 186 -9.39 9.12 -7.05
CA ILE A 186 -8.58 9.58 -5.92
C ILE A 186 -9.42 9.44 -4.67
N GLY A 187 -8.86 8.86 -3.62
CA GLY A 187 -9.58 8.71 -2.35
C GLY A 187 -8.70 8.27 -1.20
N LEU A 188 -9.31 8.10 -0.03
CA LEU A 188 -8.62 7.75 1.22
C LEU A 188 -9.00 6.35 1.68
N CYS A 189 -8.07 5.59 2.30
CA CYS A 189 -8.46 4.33 2.96
C CYS A 189 -9.47 4.61 4.07
N HIS A 190 -10.68 4.10 3.93
CA HIS A 190 -11.73 4.23 4.92
C HIS A 190 -11.66 3.09 5.94
N SER A 191 -11.68 1.86 5.43
CA SER A 191 -11.80 0.63 6.21
C SER A 191 -11.37 -0.59 5.41
N LEU A 192 -11.38 -1.75 6.06
CA LEU A 192 -11.31 -3.07 5.47
C LEU A 192 -12.69 -3.72 5.58
N SER A 193 -13.21 -4.23 4.48
CA SER A 193 -14.48 -4.98 4.46
C SER A 193 -14.31 -6.33 5.18
N PRO A 194 -15.42 -6.95 5.63
CA PRO A 194 -15.36 -8.30 6.20
C PRO A 194 -14.76 -9.35 5.25
N ALA A 195 -14.82 -9.11 3.94
CA ALA A 195 -14.21 -9.96 2.92
C ALA A 195 -12.71 -9.69 2.70
N GLY A 196 -12.10 -8.79 3.47
CA GLY A 196 -10.69 -8.43 3.35
C GLY A 196 -10.38 -7.46 2.21
N GLN A 197 -11.38 -6.82 1.61
CA GLN A 197 -11.18 -5.82 0.56
C GLN A 197 -11.02 -4.43 1.16
N ILE A 198 -10.15 -3.61 0.59
CA ILE A 198 -9.98 -2.22 1.03
C ILE A 198 -11.14 -1.38 0.54
N CYS A 199 -11.77 -0.66 1.46
CA CYS A 199 -12.79 0.33 1.18
C CYS A 199 -12.13 1.72 1.09
N VAL A 200 -12.30 2.40 -0.04
CA VAL A 200 -11.80 3.75 -0.31
C VAL A 200 -12.97 4.71 -0.39
N THR A 201 -12.96 5.75 0.43
CA THR A 201 -13.90 6.88 0.24
C THR A 201 -13.35 7.80 -0.83
N LEU A 202 -14.16 8.10 -1.85
CA LEU A 202 -13.72 8.88 -2.99
C LEU A 202 -13.71 10.38 -2.70
N ASP A 203 -12.63 11.04 -3.08
CA ASP A 203 -12.51 12.50 -3.15
C ASP A 203 -12.54 12.99 -4.60
N HIS A 204 -12.21 12.15 -5.58
CA HIS A 204 -12.34 12.44 -7.00
C HIS A 204 -12.63 11.18 -7.80
N ILE A 205 -13.42 11.31 -8.87
CA ILE A 205 -13.66 10.26 -9.86
C ILE A 205 -13.66 10.86 -11.27
N ALA A 206 -12.95 10.21 -12.18
CA ALA A 206 -13.00 10.43 -13.61
C ALA A 206 -13.70 9.24 -14.26
N LEU A 207 -14.83 9.49 -14.91
CA LEU A 207 -15.59 8.46 -15.62
C LEU A 207 -15.02 8.29 -17.03
N ASN A 208 -15.08 7.06 -17.56
CA ASN A 208 -14.61 6.72 -18.90
C ASN A 208 -13.13 7.05 -19.14
N ALA A 209 -12.27 6.74 -18.18
CA ALA A 209 -10.82 6.97 -18.25
C ALA A 209 -10.08 6.07 -19.27
N ARG A 210 -10.81 5.43 -20.19
CA ARG A 210 -10.21 4.61 -21.25
C ARG A 210 -9.60 5.55 -22.29
N PRO A 211 -8.42 5.22 -22.86
CA PRO A 211 -7.99 5.87 -24.09
C PRO A 211 -9.13 5.81 -25.10
N HIS A 212 -9.51 6.96 -25.66
CA HIS A 212 -10.43 6.97 -26.78
C HIS A 212 -9.69 6.32 -27.97
N ASP A 213 -9.90 5.01 -28.14
CA ASP A 213 -9.32 4.19 -29.22
C ASP A 213 -9.80 4.64 -30.63
N GLY A 214 -10.41 5.81 -30.77
CA GLY A 214 -11.14 6.18 -31.97
C GLY A 214 -11.61 7.63 -32.05
N PHE A 215 -10.73 8.62 -31.86
CA PHE A 215 -10.81 9.76 -32.79
C PHE A 215 -10.25 9.30 -34.14
N SER A 216 -10.98 8.42 -34.83
CA SER A 216 -11.13 8.66 -36.27
C SER A 216 -11.78 10.04 -36.33
N GLN A 217 -10.97 11.09 -36.46
CA GLN A 217 -11.51 12.37 -36.85
C GLN A 217 -12.41 12.09 -38.05
N PRO A 218 -13.67 12.55 -38.08
CA PRO A 218 -14.33 12.65 -39.36
C PRO A 218 -13.38 13.47 -40.22
N VAL A 219 -12.90 12.86 -41.31
CA VAL A 219 -12.12 13.54 -42.34
C VAL A 219 -13.08 14.51 -43.02
N ASN A 220 -13.44 15.58 -42.34
CA ASN A 220 -13.93 16.78 -42.97
C ASN A 220 -12.68 17.57 -43.26
N ILE A 221 -12.21 17.51 -44.51
CA ILE A 221 -11.21 18.41 -45.07
C ILE A 221 -11.92 19.77 -45.23
N PRO A 222 -11.63 20.81 -44.43
CA PRO A 222 -11.98 22.17 -44.78
C PRO A 222 -10.73 22.76 -45.43
N THR A 223 -10.76 22.92 -46.75
CA THR A 223 -9.76 23.71 -47.48
C THR A 223 -9.85 25.15 -46.98
N GLY A 224 -9.10 25.53 -45.95
CA GLY A 224 -9.16 26.90 -45.42
C GLY A 224 -8.35 27.14 -44.16
N ALA A 225 -7.22 27.83 -44.36
CA ALA A 225 -6.40 28.56 -43.39
C ALA A 225 -5.77 27.78 -42.20
N ALA A 226 -4.43 27.84 -42.15
CA ALA A 226 -3.61 27.25 -41.10
C ALA A 226 -3.95 27.81 -39.70
N PRO A 227 -4.17 26.96 -38.68
CA PRO A 227 -4.34 27.42 -37.32
C PRO A 227 -2.99 27.89 -36.75
N SER A 228 -2.96 29.11 -36.21
CA SER A 228 -1.80 29.62 -35.48
C SER A 228 -1.65 28.89 -34.15
N ASN A 229 -0.47 28.32 -33.91
CA ASN A 229 -0.12 27.69 -32.65
C ASN A 229 -0.13 28.74 -31.52
N LYS A 230 -1.13 28.67 -30.63
CA LYS A 230 -1.10 29.42 -29.39
C LYS A 230 -0.25 28.67 -28.37
N THR A 231 0.99 29.12 -28.23
CA THR A 231 1.91 28.70 -27.16
C THR A 231 1.37 29.21 -25.82
N PHE A 232 0.98 28.31 -24.92
CA PHE A 232 0.69 28.66 -23.54
C PHE A 232 2.00 28.70 -22.75
N SER A 233 2.58 29.90 -22.62
CA SER A 233 3.66 30.16 -21.65
C SER A 233 3.05 30.69 -20.36
N ALA A 234 3.00 29.85 -19.32
CA ALA A 234 2.79 30.31 -17.95
C ALA A 234 4.17 30.64 -17.35
N VAL A 235 4.69 31.83 -17.66
CA VAL A 235 5.82 32.41 -16.91
C VAL A 235 5.20 33.32 -15.87
N VAL A 236 5.26 32.93 -14.60
CA VAL A 236 5.05 33.88 -13.50
C VAL A 236 6.31 34.75 -13.45
N PRO A 237 6.23 36.07 -13.69
CA PRO A 237 7.39 36.94 -13.52
C PRO A 237 7.81 36.88 -12.06
N LEU A 238 9.01 36.37 -11.83
CA LEU A 238 9.67 36.45 -10.53
C LEU A 238 10.12 37.90 -10.35
N ASP A 239 9.31 38.69 -9.65
CA ASP A 239 9.60 40.09 -9.35
C ASP A 239 10.86 40.14 -8.47
N THR A 240 12.00 40.32 -9.14
CA THR A 240 13.33 40.33 -8.52
C THR A 240 13.70 41.79 -8.27
N ALA A 241 13.19 42.38 -7.19
CA ALA A 241 13.79 43.56 -6.53
C ALA A 241 13.02 43.97 -5.27
N ALA A 242 13.16 43.20 -4.19
CA ALA A 242 13.07 43.77 -2.85
C ALA A 242 14.06 43.02 -1.95
N PRO A 243 15.11 43.69 -1.43
CA PRO A 243 15.93 43.10 -0.38
C PRO A 243 15.04 42.83 0.83
N VAL A 244 14.85 41.56 1.17
CA VAL A 244 14.17 41.16 2.40
C VAL A 244 15.12 41.45 3.56
N ASP A 245 14.81 42.48 4.32
CA ASP A 245 15.47 42.80 5.57
C ASP A 245 15.15 41.71 6.61
N LEU A 246 16.13 40.85 6.89
CA LEU A 246 16.02 39.71 7.79
C LEU A 246 16.09 40.10 9.29
N THR A 247 16.09 41.39 9.63
CA THR A 247 16.28 41.82 11.03
C THR A 247 15.01 42.15 11.83
N ALA A 248 13.81 42.07 11.25
CA ALA A 248 12.57 42.46 11.94
C ALA A 248 11.57 41.33 12.31
N ALA A 249 11.89 40.05 12.07
CA ALA A 249 10.91 38.95 12.21
C ALA A 249 10.96 38.15 13.53
N PHE A 250 11.75 38.57 14.53
CA PHE A 250 11.75 37.96 15.86
C PHE A 250 11.30 38.97 16.91
N GLY A 251 10.00 39.24 16.95
CA GLY A 251 9.36 39.84 18.11
C GLY A 251 9.38 38.86 19.30
N PRO A 252 9.48 39.35 20.55
CA PRO A 252 9.48 38.50 21.73
C PRO A 252 8.15 37.74 21.84
N SER A 253 8.25 36.42 21.94
CA SER A 253 7.12 35.53 22.19
C SER A 253 6.45 35.90 23.51
N SER A 254 5.19 36.31 23.44
CA SER A 254 4.35 36.46 24.63
C SER A 254 4.02 35.05 25.18
N PRO A 255 4.09 34.82 26.50
CA PRO A 255 3.69 33.55 27.08
C PRO A 255 2.17 33.38 26.94
N VAL A 256 1.76 32.36 26.18
CA VAL A 256 0.37 31.92 26.12
C VAL A 256 0.05 31.20 27.43
N ASN A 257 -0.59 31.92 28.36
CA ASN A 257 -1.26 31.34 29.51
C ASN A 257 -2.43 30.48 29.03
N ASN A 258 -2.20 29.16 28.91
CA ASN A 258 -3.28 28.20 28.77
C ASN A 258 -3.94 27.97 30.14
N LEU A 259 -5.15 28.52 30.31
CA LEU A 259 -6.05 28.14 31.39
C LEU A 259 -6.33 26.63 31.31
N SER A 260 -5.84 25.91 32.32
CA SER A 260 -6.34 24.59 32.68
C SER A 260 -7.78 24.72 33.18
N THR A 261 -8.75 24.28 32.38
CA THR A 261 -10.07 23.92 32.88
C THR A 261 -10.09 22.41 33.11
N SER A 262 -9.89 22.04 34.38
CA SER A 262 -10.15 20.71 34.89
C SER A 262 -11.66 20.45 34.81
N ILE A 263 -12.07 19.60 33.88
CA ILE A 263 -13.42 19.03 33.86
C ILE A 263 -13.33 17.64 34.50
N LEU A 264 -13.85 17.54 35.72
CA LEU A 264 -14.08 16.27 36.42
C LEU A 264 -15.00 15.37 35.58
N PRO A 265 -14.79 14.05 35.55
CA PRO A 265 -15.74 13.14 34.93
C PRO A 265 -17.03 13.05 35.77
N PRO A 266 -18.20 12.93 35.14
CA PRO A 266 -19.43 12.64 35.85
C PRO A 266 -19.38 11.21 36.40
N THR A 267 -19.50 11.08 37.73
CA THR A 267 -19.80 9.83 38.44
C THR A 267 -21.11 9.26 37.93
N GLY A 268 -21.02 8.22 37.08
CA GLY A 268 -22.17 7.39 36.71
C GLY A 268 -22.59 6.44 37.85
N PRO A 269 -23.84 5.98 37.85
CA PRO A 269 -24.42 5.19 38.93
C PRO A 269 -23.79 3.80 39.04
N VAL A 270 -23.53 3.41 40.28
CA VAL A 270 -23.00 2.13 40.74
C VAL A 270 -23.87 0.97 40.22
N PRO A 271 -23.29 -0.10 39.65
CA PRO A 271 -24.04 -1.30 39.29
C PRO A 271 -24.51 -2.06 40.55
N PRO A 272 -25.74 -2.60 40.55
CA PRO A 272 -26.27 -3.35 41.69
C PRO A 272 -25.46 -4.64 41.91
N THR A 273 -25.13 -4.86 43.18
CA THR A 273 -24.46 -6.04 43.72
C THR A 273 -25.23 -7.32 43.35
N PRO A 274 -24.56 -8.38 42.86
CA PRO A 274 -25.23 -9.65 42.59
C PRO A 274 -25.66 -10.33 43.90
N PRO A 275 -26.84 -10.98 43.94
CA PRO A 275 -27.31 -11.70 45.11
C PRO A 275 -26.48 -12.97 45.37
N PRO A 276 -26.39 -13.42 46.64
CA PRO A 276 -25.59 -14.57 47.02
C PRO A 276 -26.12 -15.87 46.39
N ALA A 277 -25.20 -16.64 45.80
CA ALA A 277 -25.48 -17.92 45.18
C ALA A 277 -26.08 -18.92 46.20
N LYS A 278 -27.32 -19.35 45.94
CA LYS A 278 -27.95 -20.48 46.63
C LYS A 278 -27.23 -21.77 46.23
N LYS A 279 -26.67 -22.46 47.23
CA LYS A 279 -26.15 -23.83 47.14
C LYS A 279 -27.25 -24.77 46.61
N ALA A 280 -27.00 -25.39 45.46
CA ALA A 280 -27.81 -26.50 44.95
C ALA A 280 -26.93 -27.76 44.77
N ARG A 281 -27.09 -28.66 45.74
CA ARG A 281 -27.29 -30.11 45.61
C ARG A 281 -26.49 -30.88 44.54
N LYS A 282 -25.56 -31.70 45.05
CA LYS A 282 -24.85 -32.80 44.36
C LYS A 282 -25.83 -33.84 43.78
N THR A 283 -25.57 -34.26 42.54
CA THR A 283 -25.96 -35.58 42.00
C THR A 283 -24.84 -36.09 41.10
N PRO A 284 -24.44 -37.38 41.17
CA PRO A 284 -23.22 -37.87 40.52
C PRO A 284 -23.50 -38.43 39.12
N THR A 285 -22.66 -38.08 38.15
CA THR A 285 -22.67 -38.72 36.82
C THR A 285 -21.26 -39.17 36.44
N LYS A 286 -21.05 -40.47 36.68
CA LYS A 286 -20.35 -41.47 35.89
C LYS A 286 -19.24 -41.02 34.93
N THR A 287 -18.02 -41.31 35.35
CA THR A 287 -16.76 -41.32 34.60
C THR A 287 -16.78 -42.33 33.45
N THR A 288 -16.45 -41.90 32.24
CA THR A 288 -15.93 -42.77 31.17
C THR A 288 -14.75 -42.06 30.49
N ALA A 289 -13.59 -42.68 30.59
CA ALA A 289 -12.31 -42.20 30.08
C ALA A 289 -12.20 -42.35 28.55
N PRO A 290 -11.53 -41.43 27.83
CA PRO A 290 -11.05 -41.69 26.48
C PRO A 290 -9.66 -42.33 26.51
N LYS A 291 -9.54 -43.49 25.85
CA LYS A 291 -8.30 -44.22 25.58
C LYS A 291 -7.37 -43.39 24.68
N THR A 292 -6.13 -43.20 25.13
CA THR A 292 -5.00 -42.70 24.36
C THR A 292 -4.58 -43.74 23.32
N ALA A 293 -4.59 -43.40 22.03
CA ALA A 293 -4.08 -44.23 20.96
C ALA A 293 -2.73 -43.67 20.45
N THR A 294 -1.68 -44.48 20.64
CA THR A 294 -0.30 -44.25 20.19
C THR A 294 -0.17 -44.46 18.68
N PRO A 295 0.50 -43.58 17.91
CA PRO A 295 0.82 -43.87 16.51
C PRO A 295 2.07 -44.75 16.41
N LYS A 296 1.93 -45.87 15.68
CA LYS A 296 2.99 -46.79 15.28
C LYS A 296 4.01 -46.11 14.37
N ARG A 297 5.27 -46.18 14.78
CA ARG A 297 6.49 -45.86 14.02
C ARG A 297 6.67 -46.91 12.91
N SER A 298 6.56 -46.50 11.65
CA SER A 298 6.90 -47.34 10.49
C SER A 298 8.32 -47.01 10.03
N ALA A 299 9.23 -47.96 10.21
CA ALA A 299 10.58 -47.94 9.67
C ALA A 299 10.53 -48.33 8.19
N ARG A 300 11.12 -47.51 7.30
CA ARG A 300 11.41 -47.94 5.93
C ARG A 300 12.92 -47.97 5.71
N LYS A 301 13.38 -49.19 5.44
CA LYS A 301 14.75 -49.62 5.13
C LYS A 301 15.33 -48.89 3.91
N SER A 302 16.62 -48.59 4.03
CA SER A 302 17.58 -48.28 2.99
C SER A 302 17.86 -49.50 2.10
N ALA A 303 18.06 -49.28 0.80
CA ALA A 303 18.90 -50.11 -0.06
C ALA A 303 19.47 -49.24 -1.21
N ALA A 304 20.78 -49.34 -1.39
CA ALA A 304 21.61 -48.61 -2.34
C ALA A 304 21.54 -49.19 -3.75
N VAL A 305 21.80 -48.37 -4.79
CA VAL A 305 22.57 -48.80 -5.98
C VAL A 305 23.33 -47.60 -6.55
N VAL A 306 24.66 -47.79 -6.61
CA VAL A 306 25.66 -47.01 -7.33
C VAL A 306 25.54 -47.28 -8.84
N LYS A 307 25.60 -46.25 -9.69
CA LYS A 307 26.14 -46.40 -11.06
C LYS A 307 26.72 -45.08 -11.59
N LYS A 308 28.04 -45.12 -11.77
CA LYS A 308 28.90 -44.18 -12.51
C LYS A 308 28.64 -44.35 -14.02
N PRO A 309 28.84 -43.31 -14.84
CA PRO A 309 29.62 -43.54 -16.06
C PRO A 309 30.75 -42.52 -16.26
N ALA A 310 31.83 -43.04 -16.86
CA ALA A 310 33.00 -42.33 -17.35
C ALA A 310 32.70 -41.67 -18.73
N SER A 311 33.14 -40.43 -18.95
CA SER A 311 34.25 -40.00 -19.81
C SER A 311 34.07 -40.13 -21.34
N SER A 312 33.99 -38.97 -22.00
CA SER A 312 34.55 -38.64 -23.32
C SER A 312 34.54 -37.11 -23.38
N GLY A 313 35.63 -36.35 -23.53
CA GLY A 313 36.80 -36.56 -24.36
C GLY A 313 36.61 -35.78 -25.66
N SER A 314 36.91 -34.48 -25.66
CA SER A 314 37.19 -33.72 -26.89
C SER A 314 38.11 -32.55 -26.57
N VAL A 315 39.39 -32.79 -26.87
CA VAL A 315 40.45 -31.79 -27.07
C VAL A 315 40.13 -31.04 -28.36
N VAL A 316 40.19 -29.71 -28.35
CA VAL A 316 40.29 -28.91 -29.57
C VAL A 316 41.49 -27.99 -29.37
N ASP A 317 42.54 -28.27 -30.14
CA ASP A 317 43.71 -27.44 -30.32
C ASP A 317 43.31 -26.09 -30.93
N VAL A 318 43.80 -25.00 -30.36
CA VAL A 318 43.82 -23.69 -31.02
C VAL A 318 45.23 -23.47 -31.54
N VAL A 319 45.32 -23.48 -32.86
CA VAL A 319 46.51 -23.11 -33.64
C VAL A 319 46.67 -21.60 -33.56
N GLU A 320 47.84 -21.17 -33.05
CA GLU A 320 48.41 -19.85 -33.31
C GLU A 320 48.77 -19.76 -34.80
N ASP A 321 48.35 -18.68 -35.47
CA ASP A 321 48.94 -18.30 -36.75
C ASP A 321 49.36 -16.82 -36.65
N ASP A 322 50.66 -16.64 -36.85
CA ASP A 322 51.37 -15.37 -37.01
C ASP A 322 51.05 -14.80 -38.40
N THR A 323 50.61 -13.54 -38.48
CA THR A 323 51.04 -12.55 -39.50
C THR A 323 50.51 -11.15 -39.20
#